data_AF-A0A2R8F197-F1
#
_entry.id   AF-A0A2R8F197-F1
#
_cell.length_a   1.000
_cell.length_b   1.000
_cell.length_c   1.000
_cell.angle_alpha   90.00
_cell.angle_beta   90.00
_cell.angle_gamma   90.00
#
_symmetry.space_group_name_H-M   'P 1'
#
loop_
_entity.id
_entity.type
_entity.pdbx_description
1 polymer ?
#
loop_
_entity_poly.entity_id
_entity_poly.type
_entity_poly.pdbx_seq_one_letter_code
_entity_poly.pdbx_strand_id
1 'polypeptide(L)' 'MQKKKSKKNPLTKNDKKNNRRLAGERVVNENVIAMLKRFKIIADKYRNRRKRFGLRFNLISGIYNFELRQPISKEI' A
#
# COMPACT_ATOMS: atom_id res chain seq x y z
N MET A 1 12.93 10.06 1.69
CA MET A 1 12.46 10.44 0.33
C MET A 1 13.38 9.81 -0.71
N GLN A 2 12.86 9.31 -1.84
CA GLN A 2 13.68 8.66 -2.87
C GLN A 2 14.59 9.68 -3.55
N LYS A 3 15.89 9.36 -3.65
CA LYS A 3 16.85 10.24 -4.34
C LYS A 3 16.76 10.02 -5.85
N LYS A 4 16.59 11.08 -6.61
CA LYS A 4 16.50 11.04 -8.08
C LYS A 4 17.90 11.23 -8.69
N LYS A 5 18.17 10.52 -9.78
CA LYS A 5 19.38 10.73 -10.60
C LYS A 5 19.20 11.99 -11.43
N SER A 6 20.25 12.80 -11.58
CA SER A 6 20.34 13.84 -12.60
C SER A 6 21.65 13.72 -13.39
N LYS A 7 21.79 14.46 -14.50
CA LYS A 7 23.00 14.41 -15.35
C LYS A 7 24.28 14.74 -14.57
N LYS A 8 24.21 15.74 -13.69
CA LYS A 8 25.35 16.21 -12.88
C LYS A 8 25.48 15.49 -11.53
N ASN A 9 24.41 14.83 -11.06
CA ASN A 9 24.38 14.14 -9.77
C ASN A 9 23.95 12.68 -9.95
N PRO A 10 24.91 11.78 -10.29
CA PRO A 10 24.64 10.35 -10.35
C PRO A 10 24.36 9.79 -8.95
N LEU A 11 23.56 8.72 -8.89
CA LEU A 11 23.26 8.03 -7.63
C LEU A 11 24.47 7.21 -7.17
N THR A 12 24.84 7.39 -5.90
CA THR A 12 25.85 6.54 -5.27
C THR A 12 25.33 5.11 -5.10
N LYS A 13 26.22 4.14 -4.83
CA LYS A 13 25.82 2.75 -4.55
C LYS A 13 24.86 2.67 -3.36
N ASN A 14 25.10 3.47 -2.32
CA ASN A 14 24.24 3.53 -1.14
C ASN A 14 22.85 4.11 -1.46
N ASP A 15 22.80 5.18 -2.26
CA ASP A 15 21.53 5.76 -2.71
C ASP A 15 20.68 4.74 -3.48
N LYS A 16 21.29 3.95 -4.36
CA LYS A 16 20.62 2.88 -5.10
C LYS A 16 20.07 1.80 -4.16
N LYS A 17 20.85 1.37 -3.16
CA LYS A 17 20.41 0.37 -2.17
C LYS A 17 19.21 0.87 -1.36
N ASN A 18 19.27 2.12 -0.90
CA ASN A 18 18.17 2.76 -0.18
C ASN A 18 16.92 2.91 -1.05
N ASN A 19 17.08 3.35 -2.29
CA ASN A 19 15.97 3.45 -3.24
C ASN A 19 15.32 2.08 -3.51
N ARG A 20 16.11 1.01 -3.62
CA ARG A 20 15.59 -0.36 -3.80
C ARG A 20 14.79 -0.82 -2.59
N ARG A 21 15.27 -0.57 -1.36
CA ARG A 21 14.53 -0.87 -0.12
C ARG A 21 13.19 -0.14 -0.08
N LEU A 22 13.21 1.17 -0.32
CA LEU A 22 12.00 2.00 -0.37
C LEU A 22 11.01 1.54 -1.45
N ALA A 23 11.50 1.11 -2.61
CA ALA A 23 10.66 0.56 -3.66
C ALA A 23 9.97 -0.73 -3.22
N GLY A 24 10.69 -1.65 -2.54
CA GLY A 24 10.11 -2.87 -1.98
C GLY A 24 8.99 -2.59 -0.98
N GLU A 25 9.19 -1.63 -0.07
CA GLU A 25 8.16 -1.19 0.89
C GLU A 25 6.92 -0.59 0.18
N ARG A 26 7.13 0.16 -0.91
CA ARG A 26 6.02 0.75 -1.70
C ARG A 26 5.15 -0.29 -2.37
N VAL A 27 5.72 -1.38 -2.90
CA VAL A 27 4.95 -2.44 -3.57
C VAL A 27 3.90 -3.03 -2.64
N VAL A 28 4.26 -3.28 -1.38
CA VAL A 28 3.31 -3.79 -0.37
C VAL A 28 2.17 -2.79 -0.14
N ASN A 29 2.50 -1.50 0.01
CA ASN A 29 1.50 -0.46 0.20
C ASN A 29 0.60 -0.28 -1.02
N GLU A 30 1.14 -0.37 -2.23
CA GLU A 30 0.39 -0.27 -3.49
C GLU A 30 -0.64 -1.39 -3.60
N ASN A 31 -0.28 -2.63 -3.23
CA ASN A 31 -1.21 -3.76 -3.20
C ASN A 31 -2.37 -3.52 -2.23
N VAL A 32 -2.08 -3.03 -1.03
CA VAL A 32 -3.12 -2.68 -0.03
C VAL A 32 -4.03 -1.57 -0.57
N ILE A 33 -3.47 -0.51 -1.15
CA ILE A 33 -4.24 0.60 -1.74
C ILE A 33 -5.10 0.11 -2.91
N ALA A 34 -4.57 -0.76 -3.77
CA ALA A 34 -5.32 -1.34 -4.88
C ALA A 34 -6.52 -2.15 -4.38
N MET A 35 -6.34 -2.96 -3.33
CA MET A 35 -7.44 -3.67 -2.68
C MET A 35 -8.49 -2.70 -2.12
N LEU A 36 -8.07 -1.67 -1.37
CA LEU A 36 -8.98 -0.67 -0.80
C LEU A 36 -9.77 0.11 -1.87
N LYS A 37 -9.18 0.33 -3.04
CA LYS A 37 -9.86 0.93 -4.20
C LYS A 37 -11.00 0.05 -4.73
N ARG A 38 -10.92 -1.28 -4.63
CA ARG A 38 -12.00 -2.19 -5.07
C ARG A 38 -13.28 -1.97 -4.28
N PHE A 39 -13.17 -1.66 -2.98
CA PHE A 39 -14.31 -1.29 -2.12
C PHE A 39 -14.88 0.11 -2.40
N LYS A 40 -14.31 0.86 -3.36
CA LYS A 40 -14.70 2.23 -3.73
C LYS A 40 -14.64 3.25 -2.59
N ILE A 41 -14.00 2.91 -1.46
CA ILE A 41 -13.86 3.80 -0.30
C ILE A 41 -12.90 4.96 -0.61
N ILE A 42 -11.85 4.67 -1.36
CA ILE A 42 -10.82 5.65 -1.77
C ILE A 42 -10.73 5.84 -3.29
N ALA A 43 -11.46 5.05 -4.08
CA ALA A 43 -11.44 5.17 -5.54
C ALA A 43 -12.38 6.28 -6.04
N ASP A 44 -13.57 6.38 -5.43
CA ASP A 44 -14.60 7.36 -5.79
C ASP A 44 -14.80 8.39 -4.68
N LYS A 45 -15.53 9.46 -5.00
CA LYS A 45 -16.00 10.41 -3.98
C LYS A 45 -16.89 9.67 -2.98
N TYR A 46 -16.42 9.53 -1.75
CA TYR A 46 -17.16 8.88 -0.68
C TYR A 46 -18.46 9.65 -0.35
N ARG A 47 -19.62 9.10 -0.76
CA ARG A 47 -20.94 9.73 -0.60
C ARG A 47 -21.59 9.51 0.77
N ASN A 48 -21.01 8.64 1.59
CA ASN A 48 -21.54 8.30 2.91
C ASN A 48 -21.09 9.31 3.99
N ARG A 49 -21.81 9.37 5.12
CA ARG A 49 -21.44 10.26 6.25
C ARG A 49 -20.04 9.93 6.77
N ARG A 50 -19.17 10.95 6.79
CA ARG A 50 -17.75 10.81 7.15
C ARG A 50 -17.51 10.46 8.63
N LYS A 51 -18.49 10.69 9.53
CA LYS A 51 -18.39 10.37 10.97
C LYS A 51 -17.97 8.93 11.24
N ARG A 52 -18.31 7.97 10.36
CA ARG A 52 -17.93 6.54 10.49
C ARG A 52 -16.96 6.06 9.40
N PHE A 53 -16.33 6.97 8.65
CA PHE A 53 -15.38 6.60 7.60
C PHE A 53 -14.21 5.78 8.15
N GLY A 54 -13.58 6.28 9.23
CA GLY A 54 -12.47 5.58 9.88
C GLY A 54 -12.84 4.18 10.37
N LEU A 55 -14.04 4.03 10.96
CA LEU A 55 -14.53 2.71 11.41
C LEU A 55 -14.68 1.72 10.24
N ARG A 56 -15.27 2.15 9.12
CA ARG A 56 -15.45 1.30 7.92
C ARG A 56 -14.12 0.97 7.27
N PHE A 57 -13.22 1.94 7.18
CA PHE A 57 -11.88 1.76 6.65
C PHE A 57 -11.07 0.76 7.50
N ASN A 58 -11.10 0.93 8.83
CA ASN A 58 -10.41 0.04 9.76
C ASN A 58 -10.96 -1.39 9.70
N LEU A 59 -12.28 -1.55 9.58
CA LEU A 59 -12.91 -2.86 9.44
C LEU A 59 -12.41 -3.59 8.19
N ILE A 60 -12.40 -2.92 7.03
CA ILE A 60 -11.95 -3.54 5.77
C ILE A 60 -10.45 -3.85 5.80
N SER A 61 -9.64 -2.94 6.35
CA SER A 61 -8.20 -3.18 6.56
C SER A 61 -7.97 -4.39 7.48
N GLY A 62 -8.75 -4.50 8.56
CA GLY A 62 -8.70 -5.63 9.50
C GLY A 62 -9.03 -6.96 8.83
N ILE A 63 -10.10 -7.01 8.02
CA ILE A 63 -10.50 -8.21 7.27
C ILE A 63 -9.39 -8.62 6.30
N TYR A 64 -8.85 -7.68 5.51
CA TYR A 64 -7.79 -7.98 4.57
C TYR A 64 -6.51 -8.49 5.26
N ASN A 65 -6.12 -7.87 6.38
CA ASN A 65 -4.96 -8.32 7.16
C ASN A 65 -5.20 -9.71 7.76
N PHE A 66 -6.43 -10.04 8.15
CA PHE A 66 -6.81 -11.37 8.60
C PHE A 66 -6.70 -12.40 7.48
N GLU A 67 -7.23 -12.09 6.29
CA GLU A 67 -7.12 -12.94 5.09
C GLU A 67 -5.66 -13.16 4.68
N LEU A 68 -4.82 -12.13 4.69
CA LEU A 68 -3.38 -12.26 4.40
C LEU A 68 -2.63 -13.16 5.38
N ARG A 69 -3.09 -13.23 6.63
CA ARG A 69 -2.48 -14.08 7.66
C ARG A 69 -2.93 -15.53 7.54
N GLN A 70 -4.04 -15.81 6.88
CA GLN A 70 -4.43 -17.17 6.54
C GLN A 70 -3.54 -17.66 5.39
N PRO A 71 -2.78 -18.76 5.56
CA PRO A 71 -2.12 -19.37 4.42
C PRO A 71 -3.20 -19.84 3.44
N ILE A 72 -3.10 -19.41 2.18
CA ILE A 72 -4.00 -19.78 1.08
C ILE A 72 -3.98 -21.32 0.83
N SER A 73 -3.06 -22.05 1.46
CA SER A 73 -2.83 -23.49 1.31
C SER A 73 -3.27 -24.33 2.52
N LYS A 74 -4.53 -24.23 2.95
CA LYS A 74 -5.11 -25.27 3.85
C LYS A 74 -6.15 -26.17 3.20
N GLU A 75 -6.53 -25.93 1.95
CA GLU A 75 -7.42 -26.83 1.21
C GLU A 75 -7.06 -26.82 -0.29
N ILE A 76 -5.95 -27.47 -0.65
CA ILE A 76 -5.77 -28.35 -1.83
C ILE A 76 -4.77 -29.42 -1.41
#